data_AF-A0A1M6QIG3-F1
#
_entry.id   AF-A0A1M6QIG3-F1
#
_cell.length_a   1.000
_cell.length_b   1.000
_cell.length_c   1.000
_cell.angle_alpha   90.00
_cell.angle_beta   90.00
_cell.angle_gamma   90.00
#
_symmetry.space_group_name_H-M   'P 1'
#
loop_
_entity.id
_entity.type
_entity.pdbx_description
1 polymer ?
#
loop_
_entity_poly.entity_id
_entity_poly.type
_entity_poly.pdbx_seq_one_letter_code
_entity_poly.pdbx_strand_id
1 'polypeptide(L)'
;MTKSMDLKHKYYNHFTNATFCGIFRSMSTVVTNIRIDKELKAQATELFNDLGLTLSQAFTVFLKQAILHHGLPFAVTRPPSKELLEAIKEGEELAHDPNAKTYASFDELLDELDIKV
;
A
#
# COMPACT_ATOMS: atom_id res chain seq x y z
N MET A 1 53.36 -32.24 21.59
CA MET A 1 51.90 -31.95 21.50
C MET A 1 51.65 -30.46 21.27
N THR A 2 52.28 -29.81 20.28
CA THR A 2 52.25 -28.34 20.12
C THR A 2 51.90 -27.84 18.72
N LYS A 3 51.52 -28.71 17.78
CA LYS A 3 51.15 -28.28 16.41
C LYS A 3 49.66 -27.95 16.22
N SER A 4 48.81 -28.21 17.21
CA SER A 4 47.35 -27.99 17.11
C SER A 4 46.89 -26.60 17.59
N MET A 5 47.71 -25.86 18.34
CA MET A 5 47.30 -24.57 18.91
C MET A 5 47.67 -23.36 18.04
N ASP A 6 48.53 -23.54 17.02
CA ASP A 6 48.99 -22.45 16.15
C ASP A 6 48.04 -22.14 14.98
N LEU A 7 47.24 -23.13 14.54
CA LEU A 7 46.31 -22.92 13.42
C LEU A 7 45.05 -22.12 13.79
N LYS A 8 44.67 -22.05 15.07
CA LYS A 8 43.49 -21.27 15.48
C LYS A 8 43.73 -19.76 15.51
N HIS A 9 44.99 -19.32 15.64
CA HIS A 9 45.29 -17.89 15.71
C HIS A 9 45.47 -17.26 14.32
N LYS A 10 45.94 -18.03 13.33
CA LYS A 10 46.04 -17.57 11.94
C LYS A 10 44.67 -17.46 11.24
N TYR A 11 43.65 -18.16 11.74
CA TYR A 11 42.29 -18.11 11.20
C TYR A 11 41.45 -16.93 11.71
N TYR A 12 41.87 -16.24 12.78
CA TYR A 12 41.06 -15.17 13.39
C TYR A 12 41.37 -13.75 12.92
N ASN A 13 42.35 -13.57 12.00
CA ASN A 13 42.82 -12.23 11.61
C ASN A 13 42.89 -11.98 10.10
N HIS A 14 42.19 -12.78 9.28
CA HIS A 14 42.22 -12.61 7.82
C HIS A 14 40.86 -12.29 7.18
N PHE A 15 39.80 -12.11 7.98
CA PHE A 15 38.45 -11.79 7.51
C PHE A 15 38.05 -10.32 7.77
N THR A 16 39.03 -9.42 7.83
CA THR A 16 38.81 -7.99 8.13
C THR A 16 39.06 -7.05 6.97
N ASN A 17 39.38 -7.54 5.76
CA ASN A 17 39.63 -6.63 4.63
C ASN A 17 38.89 -7.06 3.36
N ALA A 18 37.90 -6.22 3.00
CA ALA A 18 37.42 -5.97 1.64
C ALA A 18 36.69 -7.10 0.88
N THR A 19 35.43 -7.40 1.27
CA THR A 19 34.36 -7.72 0.28
C THR A 19 32.92 -7.61 0.83
N PHE A 20 32.70 -7.45 2.14
CA PHE A 20 31.34 -7.32 2.68
C PHE A 20 30.85 -5.85 2.73
N CYS A 21 31.08 -5.10 1.65
CA CYS A 21 30.54 -3.76 1.45
C CYS A 21 29.47 -3.87 0.37
N GLY A 22 28.22 -4.14 0.76
CA GLY A 22 27.14 -4.22 -0.23
C GLY A 22 25.76 -4.63 0.29
N ILE A 23 25.64 -5.25 1.46
CA ILE A 23 24.35 -5.85 1.87
C ILE A 23 23.80 -5.27 3.19
N PHE A 24 24.61 -4.57 3.99
CA PHE A 24 24.10 -3.88 5.17
C PHE A 24 23.48 -2.54 4.80
N ARG A 25 22.28 -2.57 4.20
CA ARG A 25 21.43 -1.38 4.12
C ARG A 25 21.09 -0.99 5.55
N SER A 26 21.77 0.04 6.08
CA SER A 26 21.45 0.62 7.37
C SER A 26 19.98 1.00 7.40
N MET A 27 19.23 0.45 8.36
CA MET A 27 17.82 0.77 8.54
C MET A 27 17.75 2.14 9.24
N SER A 28 17.84 3.21 8.46
CA SER A 28 17.70 4.58 8.96
C SER A 28 16.27 4.79 9.45
N THR A 29 16.10 4.97 10.76
CA THR A 29 14.81 5.28 11.37
C THR A 29 14.71 6.78 11.63
N VAL A 30 13.52 7.34 11.39
CA VAL A 30 13.18 8.72 11.71
C VAL A 30 12.07 8.70 12.76
N VAL A 31 12.20 9.51 13.80
CA VAL A 31 11.15 9.64 14.83
C VAL A 31 9.99 10.43 14.23
N THR A 32 8.80 9.83 14.20
CA THR A 32 7.57 10.48 13.72
C THR A 32 6.60 10.65 14.88
N ASN A 33 6.15 11.89 15.13
CA ASN A 33 5.15 12.20 16.15
C ASN A 33 3.78 12.39 15.49
N ILE A 34 2.78 11.63 15.94
CA ILE A 34 1.41 11.65 15.39
C ILE A 34 0.44 11.89 16.54
N ARG A 35 -0.48 12.85 16.36
CA ARG A 35 -1.59 13.06 17.28
C ARG A 35 -2.74 12.12 16.93
N ILE A 36 -3.14 11.30 17.89
CA ILE A 36 -4.21 10.31 17.75
C ILE A 36 -5.11 10.46 18.98
N ASP A 37 -6.42 10.29 18.77
CA ASP A 37 -7.37 10.21 19.88
C ASP A 37 -7.00 9.09 20.86
N LYS A 38 -7.28 9.32 22.15
CA LYS A 38 -6.89 8.40 23.23
C LYS A 38 -7.64 7.07 23.12
N GLU A 39 -8.94 7.10 22.84
CA GLU A 39 -9.78 5.91 22.74
C GLU A 39 -9.42 5.12 21.48
N LEU A 40 -9.25 5.82 20.35
CA LEU A 40 -8.82 5.20 19.10
C LEU A 40 -7.48 4.48 19.25
N LYS A 41 -6.51 5.09 19.94
CA LYS A 41 -5.21 4.45 20.20
C LYS A 41 -5.36 3.19 21.05
N ALA A 42 -6.22 3.22 22.07
CA ALA A 42 -6.44 2.06 22.95
C ALA A 42 -7.03 0.88 22.16
N GLN A 43 -8.10 1.13 21.40
CA GLN A 43 -8.77 0.13 20.57
C GLN A 43 -7.83 -0.47 19.52
N ALA A 44 -7.07 0.37 18.82
CA ALA A 44 -6.10 -0.10 17.83
C ALA A 44 -4.98 -0.93 18.46
N THR A 45 -4.52 -0.55 19.65
CA THR A 45 -3.46 -1.28 20.36
C THR A 45 -3.93 -2.66 20.80
N GLU A 46 -5.15 -2.78 21.33
CA GLU A 46 -5.76 -4.06 21.68
C GLU A 46 -5.85 -4.98 20.46
N LEU A 47 -6.46 -4.49 19.37
CA LEU A 47 -6.59 -5.25 18.12
C LEU A 47 -5.24 -5.74 17.57
N PHE A 48 -4.23 -4.88 17.51
CA PHE A 48 -2.93 -5.27 16.95
C PHE A 48 -2.16 -6.21 17.87
N ASN A 49 -2.30 -6.08 19.19
CA ASN A 49 -1.69 -7.00 20.14
C ASN A 49 -2.26 -8.41 19.99
N ASP A 50 -3.57 -8.54 19.77
CA ASP A 50 -4.21 -9.83 19.49
C ASP A 50 -3.66 -10.49 18.22
N LEU A 51 -3.23 -9.68 17.25
CA LEU A 51 -2.57 -10.11 16.01
C LEU A 51 -1.05 -10.30 16.16
N GLY A 52 -0.49 -10.09 17.37
CA GLY A 52 0.94 -10.22 17.63
C GLY A 52 1.79 -9.07 17.06
N LEU A 53 1.18 -7.90 16.82
CA LEU A 53 1.81 -6.72 16.26
C LEU A 53 1.79 -5.55 17.24
N THR A 54 2.90 -4.81 17.30
CA THR A 54 2.87 -3.48 17.93
C THR A 54 2.22 -2.46 17.00
N LEU A 55 1.63 -1.40 17.57
CA LEU A 55 1.03 -0.31 16.80
C LEU A 55 2.01 0.30 15.76
N SER A 56 3.29 0.39 16.10
CA SER A 56 4.33 0.92 15.19
C SER A 56 4.63 -0.04 14.03
N GLN A 57 4.61 -1.35 14.27
CA GLN A 57 4.77 -2.36 13.21
C GLN A 57 3.57 -2.35 12.27
N ALA A 58 2.34 -2.30 12.81
CA ALA A 58 1.12 -2.21 12.02
C ALA A 58 1.13 -0.96 11.13
N PHE A 59 1.53 0.20 11.67
CA PHE A 59 1.67 1.43 10.88
C PHE A 59 2.73 1.31 9.78
N THR A 60 3.86 0.65 10.07
CA THR A 60 4.90 0.38 9.06
C THR A 60 4.38 -0.50 7.92
N VAL A 61 3.60 -1.53 8.24
CA VAL A 61 2.96 -2.39 7.23
C VAL A 61 1.97 -1.58 6.40
N PHE A 62 1.12 -0.75 7.03
CA PHE A 62 0.18 0.13 6.34
C PHE A 62 0.88 1.02 5.30
N LEU A 63 1.96 1.70 5.69
CA LEU A 63 2.71 2.56 4.77
C LEU A 63 3.32 1.77 3.60
N LYS A 64 3.86 0.58 3.86
CA LYS A 64 4.40 -0.28 2.80
C LYS A 64 3.32 -0.71 1.81
N GLN A 65 2.13 -1.05 2.30
CA GLN A 65 1.00 -1.41 1.45
C GLN A 65 0.52 -0.21 0.62
N ALA A 66 0.45 0.98 1.22
CA ALA A 66 0.09 2.19 0.49
C ALA A 66 1.07 2.52 -0.66
N ILE A 67 2.38 2.34 -0.41
CA ILE A 67 3.41 2.50 -1.43
C ILE A 67 3.27 1.45 -2.53
N LEU A 68 3.05 0.18 -2.15
CA LEU A 68 2.92 -0.93 -3.10
C LEU A 68 1.76 -0.75 -4.07
N HIS A 69 0.62 -0.27 -3.57
CA HIS A 69 -0.61 -0.10 -4.34
C HIS A 69 -0.75 1.29 -4.98
N HIS A 70 0.24 2.18 -4.80
CA HIS A 70 0.17 3.58 -5.23
C HIS A 70 -1.14 4.28 -4.81
N GLY A 71 -1.63 3.97 -3.61
CA GLY A 71 -2.96 4.36 -3.17
C GLY A 71 -3.25 3.91 -1.74
N LEU A 72 -4.51 3.98 -1.33
CA LEU A 72 -4.90 3.47 -0.02
C LEU A 72 -5.06 1.94 -0.07
N PRO A 73 -4.51 1.19 0.90
CA PRO A 73 -4.54 -0.27 0.92
C PRO A 73 -5.90 -0.83 1.36
N PHE A 74 -6.94 -0.01 1.34
CA PHE A 74 -8.32 -0.36 1.57
C PHE A 74 -9.19 0.47 0.63
N ALA A 75 -10.34 -0.08 0.24
CA ALA A 75 -11.30 0.64 -0.58
C ALA A 75 -11.85 1.83 0.21
N VAL A 76 -11.61 3.05 -0.28
CA VAL A 76 -12.21 4.25 0.30
C VAL A 76 -13.59 4.41 -0.31
N THR A 77 -14.56 3.73 0.28
CA THR A 77 -15.96 3.85 -0.13
C THR A 77 -16.68 4.80 0.82
N ARG A 78 -17.34 5.82 0.26
CA ARG A 78 -18.48 6.46 0.92
C ARG A 78 -19.73 5.67 0.54
N PRO A 79 -20.76 5.56 1.40
CA PRO A 79 -22.08 5.15 0.93
C PRO A 79 -22.45 5.95 -0.32
N PRO A 80 -22.86 5.30 -1.41
CA PRO A 80 -23.14 5.99 -2.66
C PRO A 80 -24.22 7.06 -2.44
N SER A 81 -24.03 8.23 -3.05
CA SER A 81 -25.07 9.27 -3.00
C SER A 81 -26.33 8.78 -3.72
N LYS A 82 -27.48 9.32 -3.33
CA LYS A 82 -28.76 9.02 -3.98
C LYS A 82 -28.69 9.28 -5.50
N GLU A 83 -28.06 10.39 -5.89
CA GLU A 83 -27.82 10.75 -7.31
C GLU A 83 -26.97 9.70 -8.04
N LEU A 84 -25.90 9.20 -7.42
CA LEU A 84 -25.06 8.17 -8.04
C LEU A 84 -25.83 6.86 -8.22
N LEU A 85 -26.64 6.47 -7.24
CA LEU A 85 -27.49 5.28 -7.34
C LEU A 85 -28.54 5.41 -8.45
N GLU A 86 -29.14 6.59 -8.59
CA GLU A 86 -30.11 6.88 -9.65
C GLU A 86 -29.46 6.83 -11.04
N ALA A 87 -28.28 7.45 -11.20
CA ALA A 87 -27.53 7.41 -12.45
C ALA A 87 -27.08 5.99 -12.84
N ILE A 88 -26.67 5.16 -11.85
CA ILE A 88 -26.35 3.75 -12.11
C ILE A 88 -27.59 2.99 -12.58
N LYS A 89 -28.75 3.20 -11.93
CA LYS A 89 -30.01 2.56 -12.31
C LYS A 89 -30.47 2.97 -13.70
N GLU A 90 -30.40 4.27 -14.02
CA GLU A 90 -30.70 4.80 -15.36
C GLU A 90 -29.79 4.18 -16.41
N GLY A 91 -28.48 4.10 -16.14
CA GLY A 91 -27.51 3.47 -17.03
C GLY A 91 -27.79 1.97 -17.28
N GLU A 92 -28.19 1.22 -16.24
CA GLU A 92 -28.58 -0.19 -16.37
C GLU A 92 -29.87 -0.36 -17.19
N GLU A 93 -30.85 0.52 -17.01
CA GLU A 93 -32.10 0.52 -17.77
C GLU A 93 -31.85 0.81 -19.25
N LEU A 94 -31.03 1.83 -19.56
CA LEU A 94 -30.64 2.18 -20.93
C LEU A 94 -29.83 1.06 -21.60
N ALA A 95 -28.96 0.37 -20.86
CA ALA A 95 -28.16 -0.73 -21.41
C ALA A 95 -29.00 -1.94 -21.85
N HIS A 96 -30.18 -2.14 -21.24
CA HIS A 96 -31.09 -3.24 -21.57
C HIS A 96 -32.27 -2.83 -22.46
N ASP A 97 -32.43 -1.54 -22.75
CA ASP A 97 -33.47 -1.04 -23.65
C ASP A 97 -33.01 -1.16 -25.11
N PRO A 98 -33.65 -2.01 -25.93
CA PRO A 98 -33.32 -2.14 -27.35
C PRO A 98 -33.61 -0.88 -28.18
N ASN A 99 -34.33 0.09 -27.63
CA ASN A 99 -34.60 1.38 -28.27
C ASN A 99 -33.72 2.53 -27.73
N ALA A 100 -32.79 2.24 -26.83
CA ALA A 100 -31.86 3.24 -26.33
C ALA A 100 -31.00 3.80 -27.47
N LYS A 101 -30.67 5.09 -27.36
CA LYS A 101 -29.85 5.78 -28.36
C LYS A 101 -28.45 5.17 -28.41
N THR A 102 -28.05 4.74 -29.60
CA THR A 102 -26.73 4.17 -29.87
C THR A 102 -26.02 5.00 -30.92
N TYR A 103 -24.70 5.00 -30.88
CA TYR A 103 -23.85 5.74 -31.81
C TYR A 103 -23.00 4.75 -32.60
N ALA A 104 -22.77 5.02 -33.87
CA ALA A 104 -21.99 4.13 -34.73
C ALA A 104 -20.47 4.32 -34.53
N SER A 105 -20.04 5.45 -33.96
CA SER A 105 -18.64 5.79 -33.75
C SER A 105 -18.43 6.68 -32.52
N PHE A 106 -17.19 6.73 -32.02
CA PHE A 106 -16.82 7.59 -30.91
C PHE A 106 -16.93 9.09 -31.27
N ASP A 107 -16.69 9.44 -32.53
CA ASP A 107 -16.77 10.83 -33.03
C ASP A 107 -18.21 11.36 -32.98
N GLU A 108 -19.19 10.55 -33.39
CA GLU A 108 -20.61 10.92 -33.36
C GLU A 108 -21.11 11.22 -31.93
N LEU A 109 -20.61 10.46 -30.94
CA LEU A 109 -20.91 10.68 -29.54
C LEU A 109 -20.29 11.98 -29.01
N LEU A 110 -19.06 12.31 -29.42
CA LEU A 110 -18.37 13.53 -28.99
C LEU A 110 -18.98 14.80 -29.59
N ASP A 111 -19.41 14.73 -30.86
CA ASP A 111 -20.12 15.82 -31.54
C ASP A 111 -21.41 16.19 -30.80
N GLU A 112 -22.12 15.22 -30.24
CA GLU A 112 -23.31 15.46 -29.42
C GLU A 112 -23.01 16.06 -28.04
N LEU A 113 -21.90 15.65 -27.43
CA LEU A 113 -21.47 16.18 -26.13
C LEU A 113 -20.79 17.55 -26.23
N ASP A 114 -20.63 18.11 -27.44
CA ASP A 114 -19.88 19.34 -27.74
C ASP A 114 -18.44 19.30 -27.18
N ILE A 115 -17.85 18.10 -27.13
CA ILE A 115 -16.47 17.88 -26.67
C ILE A 115 -15.58 17.78 -27.91
N LYS A 116 -14.78 18.82 -28.16
CA LYS A 116 -13.77 18.80 -29.23
C LYS A 116 -12.48 18.14 -28.72
N VAL A 117 -12.14 17.00 -29.30
CA VAL A 117 -10.87 16.28 -29.08
C VAL A 117 -9.80 16.78 -30.05
#